data_AF-A0A358N8C8-F1
#
_entry.id   AF-A0A358N8C8-F1
#
_cell.length_a   1.000
_cell.length_b   1.000
_cell.length_c   1.000
_cell.angle_alpha   90.00
_cell.angle_beta   90.00
_cell.angle_gamma   90.00
#
_symmetry.space_group_name_H-M   'P 1'
#
loop_
_entity.id
_entity.type
_entity.pdbx_description
1 polymer ?
#
loop_
_entity_poly.entity_id
_entity_poly.type
_entity_poly.pdbx_seq_one_letter_code
_entity_poly.pdbx_strand_id
1 'polypeptide(L)' 'PTMIDRVRDDAANWGRLINRKYGEPMATKEPLALKSLRDLI' A
#
# COMPACT_ATOMS: atom_id res chain seq x y z
N PRO A 1 5.37 10.67 -20.48
CA PRO A 1 5.87 9.91 -19.31
C PRO A 1 6.53 8.60 -19.74
N THR A 2 7.74 8.35 -19.25
CA THR A 2 8.41 7.05 -19.42
C THR A 2 7.78 6.00 -18.51
N MET A 3 8.15 4.73 -18.70
CA MET A 3 7.76 3.67 -17.75
C MET A 3 8.24 3.98 -16.33
N ILE A 4 9.46 4.51 -16.18
CA ILE A 4 10.01 4.83 -14.85
C ILE A 4 9.30 6.02 -14.20
N ASP A 5 8.83 6.99 -14.99
CA ASP A 5 8.03 8.10 -14.46
C ASP A 5 6.71 7.60 -13.88
N ARG A 6 6.03 6.66 -14.57
CA ARG A 6 4.77 6.09 -14.07
C ARG A 6 4.97 5.33 -12.76
N VAL A 7 6.01 4.50 -12.67
CA VAL A 7 6.34 3.77 -11.44
C VAL A 7 6.62 4.75 -10.29
N ARG A 8 7.35 5.85 -10.55
CA ARG A 8 7.60 6.88 -9.55
C ARG A 8 6.31 7.56 -9.09
N ASP A 9 5.42 7.88 -10.02
CA ASP A 9 4.16 8.56 -9.73
C ASP A 9 3.21 7.65 -8.92
N ASP A 10 3.13 6.36 -9.27
CA ASP A 10 2.37 5.36 -8.50
C ASP A 10 2.94 5.22 -7.09
N ALA A 11 4.27 5.09 -6.96
CA ALA A 11 4.91 4.98 -5.66
C ALA A 11 4.69 6.23 -4.80
N ALA A 12 4.70 7.43 -5.40
CA ALA A 12 4.42 8.68 -4.71
C ALA A 12 2.96 8.76 -4.24
N ASN A 13 2.01 8.28 -5.07
CA ASN A 13 0.60 8.20 -4.71
C ASN A 13 0.37 7.32 -3.47
N TRP A 14 0.92 6.11 -3.46
CA TRP A 14 0.80 5.21 -2.31
C TRP A 14 1.52 5.74 -1.07
N GLY A 15 2.72 6.33 -1.24
CA GLY A 15 3.47 6.96 -0.15
C GLY A 15 2.67 8.08 0.53
N ARG A 16 1.99 8.92 -0.25
CA ARG A 16 1.15 10.01 0.27
C ARG A 16 0.08 9.51 1.23
N LEU A 17 -0.53 8.34 0.97
CA LEU A 17 -1.58 7.77 1.82
C LEU A 17 -1.09 7.41 3.24
N ILE A 18 0.21 7.18 3.40
CA ILE A 18 0.85 6.82 4.69
C ILE A 18 1.84 7.88 5.17
N ASN A 19 1.72 9.12 4.67
CA ASN A 19 2.61 10.25 4.99
C ASN A 19 4.11 9.94 4.77
N ARG A 20 4.42 9.26 3.66
CA ARG A 20 5.78 8.96 3.20
C ARG A 20 6.00 9.48 1.78
N LYS A 21 7.27 9.63 1.39
CA LYS A 21 7.64 10.12 0.05
C LYS A 21 7.25 9.14 -1.05
N TYR A 22 7.42 7.85 -0.79
CA TYR A 22 7.08 6.75 -1.69
C TYR A 22 6.56 5.57 -0.87
N GLY A 23 5.76 4.71 -1.49
CA GLY A 23 5.24 3.48 -0.91
C GLY A 23 4.80 2.52 -2.00
N GLU A 24 4.63 1.25 -1.66
CA GLU A 24 4.16 0.22 -2.57
C GLU A 24 2.96 -0.49 -1.94
N PRO A 25 1.89 -0.78 -2.70
CA PRO A 25 0.74 -1.50 -2.19
C PRO A 25 1.10 -2.97 -2.00
N MET A 26 0.64 -3.56 -0.91
CA MET A 26 0.76 -5.00 -0.65
C MET A 26 -0.64 -5.62 -0.60
N ALA A 27 -0.84 -6.70 -1.37
CA ALA A 27 -2.04 -7.53 -1.29
C ALA A 27 -1.71 -8.82 -0.56
N THR A 28 -2.48 -9.16 0.47
CA THR A 28 -2.37 -10.41 1.24
C THR A 28 -3.77 -11.01 1.40
N LYS A 29 -3.82 -12.34 1.47
CA LYS A 29 -5.08 -13.06 1.70
C LYS A 29 -5.45 -13.09 3.18
N GLU A 30 -4.44 -12.95 4.03
CA GLU A 30 -4.56 -12.95 5.47
C GLU A 30 -5.00 -11.55 5.96
N PRO A 31 -6.02 -11.45 6.81
CA PRO A 31 -6.36 -10.19 7.44
C PRO A 31 -5.18 -9.63 8.25
N LEU A 32 -4.66 -8.48 7.83
CA LEU A 32 -3.55 -7.82 8.52
C LEU A 32 -4.02 -7.23 9.84
N ALA A 33 -3.15 -7.29 10.85
CA ALA A 33 -3.37 -6.74 12.19
C ALA A 33 -4.56 -7.30 12.99
N LEU A 34 -5.15 -8.43 12.58
CA LEU A 34 -6.10 -9.16 13.43
C LEU A 34 -5.36 -10.09 14.39
N LYS A 35 -5.84 -10.19 15.63
CA LYS A 35 -5.36 -11.17 16.62
C LYS A 35 -6.21 -12.43 16.62
N SER A 36 -7.44 -12.33 16.12
CA SER A 36 -8.40 -13.43 15.99
C SER A 36 -9.37 -13.17 14.84
N LEU A 37 -9.93 -14.23 14.25
CA LEU A 37 -11.03 -14.13 13.26
C LEU A 37 -12.30 -13.47 13.85
N ARG A 38 -12.43 -13.44 15.17
CA ARG A 38 -13.51 -12.72 15.86
C ARG A 38 -13.43 -11.20 15.65
N ASP A 39 -12.25 -10.66 15.41
CA ASP A 39 -12.02 -9.21 15.28
C ASP A 39 -12.39 -8.67 13.88
N LEU A 40 -12.90 -9.53 12.99
CA LEU A 40 -13.23 -9.19 11.60
C LEU A 40 -14.65 -8.60 11.42
N ILE A 41 -15.55 -8.77 12.40
CA ILE A 41 -16.99 -8.46 12.30
C ILE A 41 -17.46 -7.64 13.52
#